data_AF-A0A955ZAH7-F1
#
_entry.id   AF-A0A955ZAH7-F1
#
_cell.length_a   1.000
_cell.length_b   1.000
_cell.length_c   1.000
_cell.angle_alpha   90.00
_cell.angle_beta   90.00
_cell.angle_gamma   90.00
#
_symmetry.space_group_name_H-M   'P 1'
#
loop_
_entity.id
_entity.type
_entity.pdbx_description
1 polymer ?
#
loop_
_entity_poly.entity_id
_entity_poly.type
_entity_poly.pdbx_seq_one_letter_code
_entity_poly.pdbx_strand_id
1 'polypeptide(L)'
;RSEWRKGLTPEKLMDELSDKVNARVPGQISAFTQPIEMRVNDLIAGVKTDIAVKIYGDDFAQMVEIADKIRKAIQGVPGAADVKMEVATGLPSLRVVVNRDHIARVGVPPGHVLDALAMARAGLPAGQVREGERVFDLVLRIGGERVDDESDLERLPLATSDG
;
A
#
# COMPACT_ATOMS: atom_id res chain seq x y z
N ARG A 1 -21.75 -2.85 31.92
CA ARG A 1 -22.74 -3.74 31.23
C ARG A 1 -24.17 -3.22 31.31
N SER A 2 -24.56 -2.47 32.35
CA SER A 2 -25.87 -1.80 32.45
C SER A 2 -26.14 -0.76 31.35
N GLU A 3 -25.09 -0.19 30.77
CA GLU A 3 -25.17 0.79 29.67
C GLU A 3 -25.31 0.15 28.28
N TRP A 4 -25.19 -1.18 28.18
CA TRP A 4 -25.30 -1.89 26.91
C TRP A 4 -26.78 -2.17 26.60
N ARG A 5 -27.11 -2.25 25.30
CA ARG A 5 -28.43 -2.72 24.87
C ARG A 5 -28.72 -4.08 25.49
N LYS A 6 -29.98 -4.29 25.93
CA LYS A 6 -30.39 -5.55 26.57
C LYS A 6 -30.12 -6.75 25.66
N GLY A 7 -29.51 -7.80 26.21
CA GLY A 7 -29.23 -9.05 25.48
C GLY A 7 -28.02 -9.00 24.53
N LEU A 8 -27.28 -7.89 24.51
CA LEU A 8 -26.08 -7.72 23.70
C LEU A 8 -24.88 -8.39 24.37
N THR A 9 -24.17 -9.21 23.61
CA THR A 9 -22.86 -9.79 23.99
C THR A 9 -21.78 -9.18 23.11
N PRO A 10 -20.50 -9.25 23.50
CA PRO A 10 -19.40 -8.79 22.65
C PRO A 10 -19.41 -9.42 21.26
N GLU A 11 -19.74 -10.72 21.17
CA GLU A 11 -19.80 -11.47 19.91
C GLU A 11 -20.92 -10.92 19.01
N LYS A 12 -22.13 -10.76 19.57
CA LYS A 12 -23.25 -10.16 18.83
C LYS A 12 -22.96 -8.72 18.38
N LEU A 13 -22.19 -7.98 19.18
CA LEU A 13 -21.78 -6.63 18.82
C LEU A 13 -20.79 -6.64 17.64
N MET A 14 -19.83 -7.57 17.62
CA MET A 14 -18.90 -7.74 16.51
C MET A 14 -19.63 -8.14 15.22
N ASP A 15 -20.58 -9.07 15.30
CA ASP A 15 -21.42 -9.46 14.16
C ASP A 15 -22.21 -8.26 13.60
N GLU A 16 -22.91 -7.52 14.47
CA GLU A 16 -23.67 -6.33 14.06
C GLU A 16 -22.79 -5.24 13.45
N LEU A 17 -21.55 -5.09 13.90
CA LEU A 17 -20.59 -4.14 13.34
C LEU A 17 -20.11 -4.60 11.97
N SER A 18 -19.78 -5.89 11.82
CA SER A 18 -19.36 -6.46 10.53
C SER A 18 -20.43 -6.28 9.47
N ASP A 19 -21.69 -6.64 9.77
CA ASP A 19 -22.82 -6.48 8.86
C ASP A 19 -23.00 -5.01 8.42
N LYS A 20 -22.93 -4.07 9.35
CA LYS A 20 -23.08 -2.64 9.05
C LYS A 20 -21.94 -2.07 8.23
N VAL A 21 -20.70 -2.49 8.48
CA VAL A 21 -19.53 -2.05 7.71
C VAL A 21 -19.60 -2.63 6.29
N ASN A 22 -19.87 -3.93 6.17
CA ASN A 22 -19.97 -4.62 4.88
C ASN A 22 -21.11 -4.05 4.00
N ALA A 23 -22.23 -3.66 4.61
CA ALA A 23 -23.33 -3.02 3.89
C ALA A 23 -22.99 -1.62 3.36
N ARG A 24 -22.05 -0.90 4.00
CA ARG A 24 -21.70 0.47 3.63
C ARG A 24 -20.49 0.58 2.71
N VAL A 25 -19.58 -0.39 2.77
CA VAL A 25 -18.35 -0.42 1.97
C VAL A 25 -18.24 -1.76 1.23
N PRO A 26 -18.85 -1.87 0.03
CA PRO A 26 -18.76 -3.08 -0.78
C PRO A 26 -17.30 -3.46 -1.07
N GLY A 27 -16.98 -4.75 -0.95
CA GLY A 27 -15.63 -5.28 -1.22
C GLY A 27 -14.65 -5.16 -0.04
N GLN A 28 -15.05 -4.54 1.07
CA GLN A 28 -14.26 -4.56 2.29
C GLN A 28 -14.61 -5.80 3.12
N ILE A 29 -13.60 -6.60 3.46
CA ILE A 29 -13.70 -7.66 4.47
C ILE A 29 -13.11 -7.11 5.77
N SER A 30 -13.93 -7.00 6.82
CA SER A 30 -13.55 -6.39 8.09
C SER A 30 -13.41 -7.47 9.17
N ALA A 31 -12.20 -7.61 9.71
CA ALA A 31 -11.94 -8.50 10.85
C ALA A 31 -12.01 -7.70 12.16
N PHE A 32 -12.78 -8.18 13.12
CA PHE A 32 -12.90 -7.58 14.45
C PHE A 32 -12.08 -8.37 15.46
N THR A 33 -11.27 -7.68 16.25
CA THR A 33 -10.37 -8.29 17.24
C THR A 33 -10.14 -7.34 18.40
N GLN A 34 -9.53 -7.85 19.48
CA GLN A 34 -9.12 -7.04 20.63
C GLN A 34 -7.70 -6.52 20.44
N PRO A 35 -7.39 -5.25 20.76
CA PRO A 35 -6.08 -4.67 20.51
C PRO A 35 -4.90 -5.43 21.13
N ILE A 36 -5.08 -6.03 22.31
CA ILE A 36 -4.03 -6.82 22.98
C ILE A 36 -3.80 -8.13 22.24
N GLU A 37 -4.86 -8.88 21.95
CA GLU A 37 -4.83 -10.14 21.21
C GLU A 37 -4.21 -9.95 19.82
N MET A 38 -4.66 -8.93 19.08
CA MET A 38 -4.10 -8.56 17.79
C MET A 38 -2.59 -8.32 17.87
N ARG A 39 -2.11 -7.61 18.90
CA ARG A 39 -0.68 -7.35 19.07
C ARG A 39 0.10 -8.60 19.42
N VAL A 40 -0.47 -9.49 20.23
CA VAL A 40 0.16 -10.78 20.57
C VAL A 40 0.26 -11.65 19.32
N ASN A 41 -0.80 -11.77 18.53
CA ASN A 41 -0.80 -12.53 17.28
C ASN A 41 0.22 -11.97 16.28
N ASP A 42 0.28 -10.64 16.14
CA ASP A 42 1.23 -9.96 15.26
C ASP A 42 2.69 -10.19 15.71
N LEU A 43 2.97 -10.10 17.02
CA LEU A 43 4.30 -10.33 17.57
C LEU A 43 4.77 -11.78 17.46
N ILE A 44 3.88 -12.75 17.68
CA ILE A 44 4.25 -14.17 17.71
C ILE A 44 4.29 -14.75 16.29
N ALA A 45 3.24 -14.52 15.52
CA ALA A 45 3.01 -15.20 14.25
C ALA A 45 3.15 -14.27 13.04
N GLY A 46 3.30 -12.95 13.24
CA GLY A 46 3.35 -11.97 12.16
C GLY A 46 2.03 -11.81 11.41
N VAL A 47 0.92 -12.16 12.06
CA VAL A 47 -0.44 -12.09 11.49
C VAL A 47 -1.39 -11.46 12.49
N LYS A 48 -2.39 -10.73 12.00
CA LYS A 48 -3.34 -9.98 12.86
C LYS A 48 -4.65 -10.72 13.13
N THR A 49 -4.68 -12.01 12.80
CA THR A 49 -5.84 -12.90 12.94
C THR A 49 -5.48 -14.11 13.78
N ASP A 50 -6.49 -14.81 14.27
CA ASP A 50 -6.31 -15.97 15.14
C ASP A 50 -5.75 -17.18 14.37
N ILE A 51 -6.11 -17.29 13.09
CA ILE A 51 -5.63 -18.34 12.18
C ILE A 51 -5.12 -17.69 10.90
N ALA A 52 -3.98 -18.18 10.40
CA ALA A 52 -3.43 -17.80 9.12
C ALA A 52 -2.87 -19.01 8.38
N VAL A 53 -3.05 -19.05 7.07
CA VAL A 53 -2.44 -20.04 6.18
C VAL A 53 -1.35 -19.34 5.39
N LYS A 54 -0.09 -19.75 5.59
CA LYS A 54 1.07 -19.20 4.89
C LYS A 54 1.46 -20.12 3.74
N ILE A 55 1.50 -19.57 2.54
CA ILE A 55 1.94 -20.27 1.33
C ILE A 55 3.33 -19.75 1.01
N TYR A 56 4.26 -20.68 0.74
CA TYR A 56 5.63 -20.37 0.38
C TYR A 56 5.93 -20.99 -0.99
N GLY A 57 6.68 -20.26 -1.81
CA GLY A 57 7.08 -20.71 -3.14
C GLY A 57 7.79 -19.59 -3.90
N ASP A 58 8.35 -19.94 -5.05
CA ASP A 58 9.11 -19.01 -5.87
C ASP A 58 8.25 -18.32 -6.95
N ASP A 59 7.11 -18.93 -7.30
CA ASP A 59 6.16 -18.38 -8.28
C ASP A 59 4.98 -17.72 -7.60
N PHE A 60 4.98 -16.38 -7.62
CA PHE A 60 3.92 -15.59 -7.02
C PHE A 60 2.55 -15.81 -7.67
N ALA A 61 2.48 -16.02 -8.99
CA ALA A 61 1.22 -16.24 -9.69
C ALA A 61 0.60 -17.57 -9.25
N GLN A 62 1.42 -18.61 -9.14
CA GLN A 62 0.99 -19.90 -8.62
C GLN A 62 0.53 -19.80 -7.15
N MET A 63 1.26 -19.05 -6.32
CA MET A 63 0.89 -18.83 -4.91
C MET A 63 -0.49 -18.17 -4.80
N VAL A 64 -0.80 -17.17 -5.62
CA VAL A 64 -2.12 -16.51 -5.64
C VAL A 64 -3.23 -17.49 -6.04
N GLU A 65 -3.00 -18.33 -7.05
CA GLU A 65 -3.98 -19.33 -7.48
C GLU A 65 -4.28 -20.34 -6.36
N ILE A 66 -3.24 -20.82 -5.67
CA ILE A 66 -3.37 -21.74 -4.54
C ILE A 66 -4.09 -21.05 -3.37
N ALA A 67 -3.73 -19.80 -3.07
CA ALA A 67 -4.37 -19.02 -2.02
C ALA A 67 -5.88 -18.84 -2.27
N ASP A 68 -6.29 -18.58 -3.51
CA ASP A 68 -7.70 -18.46 -3.87
C ASP A 68 -8.46 -19.80 -3.72
N LYS A 69 -7.82 -20.91 -4.11
CA LYS A 69 -8.40 -22.27 -3.90
C LYS A 69 -8.60 -22.57 -2.42
N ILE A 70 -7.59 -22.27 -1.58
CA ILE A 70 -7.66 -22.46 -0.13
C ILE A 70 -8.73 -21.55 0.48
N ARG A 71 -8.77 -20.28 0.09
CA ARG A 71 -9.80 -19.32 0.54
C ARG A 71 -11.21 -19.86 0.27
N LYS A 72 -11.48 -20.30 -0.96
CA LYS A 72 -12.78 -20.87 -1.35
C LYS A 72 -13.13 -22.13 -0.57
N ALA A 73 -12.16 -22.99 -0.30
CA ALA A 73 -12.36 -24.19 0.51
C ALA A 73 -12.68 -23.85 1.97
N ILE A 74 -11.98 -22.88 2.56
CA ILE A 74 -12.18 -22.47 3.97
C ILE A 74 -13.48 -21.68 4.16
N GLN A 75 -13.90 -20.89 3.17
CA GLN A 75 -15.16 -20.12 3.25
C GLN A 75 -16.40 -20.99 3.52
N GLY A 76 -16.38 -22.27 3.15
CA GLY A 76 -17.47 -23.22 3.42
C GLY A 76 -17.40 -23.91 4.79
N VAL A 77 -16.34 -23.69 5.58
CA VAL A 77 -16.14 -24.36 6.87
C VAL A 77 -16.99 -23.69 7.95
N PRO A 78 -17.82 -24.44 8.70
CA PRO A 78 -18.59 -23.89 9.80
C PRO A 78 -17.69 -23.19 10.83
N GLY A 79 -17.99 -21.93 11.15
CA GLY A 79 -17.21 -21.10 12.07
C GLY A 79 -16.04 -20.34 11.43
N ALA A 80 -15.78 -20.51 10.13
CA ALA A 80 -14.83 -19.67 9.41
C ALA A 80 -15.45 -18.30 9.14
N ALA A 81 -15.08 -17.31 9.95
CA ALA A 81 -15.42 -15.90 9.75
C ALA A 81 -14.29 -15.14 9.04
N ASP A 82 -14.64 -14.07 8.33
CA ASP A 82 -13.70 -13.06 7.80
C ASP A 82 -12.54 -13.61 6.94
N VAL A 83 -12.78 -14.71 6.21
CA VAL A 83 -11.76 -15.39 5.39
C VAL A 83 -11.30 -14.47 4.25
N LYS A 84 -10.08 -13.96 4.37
CA LYS A 84 -9.46 -13.05 3.42
C LYS A 84 -8.13 -13.59 2.90
N MET A 85 -7.88 -13.36 1.62
CA MET A 85 -6.56 -13.51 1.02
C MET A 85 -5.86 -12.14 1.00
N GLU A 86 -4.63 -12.08 1.50
CA GLU A 86 -3.78 -10.91 1.31
C GLU A 86 -3.19 -10.95 -0.10
N VAL A 87 -3.53 -9.95 -0.92
CA VAL A 87 -3.03 -9.84 -2.29
C VAL A 87 -1.90 -8.82 -2.28
N ALA A 88 -0.66 -9.29 -2.46
CA ALA A 88 0.51 -8.42 -2.51
C ALA A 88 0.80 -7.86 -3.92
N THR A 89 -0.01 -8.19 -4.93
CA THR A 89 0.14 -7.73 -6.32
C THR A 89 -1.05 -6.93 -6.81
N GLY A 90 -0.90 -6.27 -7.97
CA GLY A 90 -1.98 -5.50 -8.60
C GLY A 90 -2.06 -4.04 -8.16
N LEU A 91 -1.12 -3.58 -7.31
CA LEU A 91 -0.96 -2.16 -7.09
C LEU A 91 -0.51 -1.50 -8.40
N PRO A 92 -1.23 -0.48 -8.90
CA PRO A 92 -0.80 0.24 -10.08
C PRO A 92 0.56 0.86 -9.82
N SER A 93 1.51 0.56 -10.69
CA SER A 93 2.87 1.10 -10.61
C SER A 93 3.25 1.70 -11.96
N LEU A 94 3.92 2.85 -11.90
CA LEU A 94 4.44 3.53 -13.07
C LEU A 94 5.94 3.26 -13.15
N ARG A 95 6.38 2.60 -14.22
CA ARG A 95 7.80 2.28 -14.44
C ARG A 95 8.36 3.17 -15.53
N VAL A 96 9.28 4.06 -15.15
CA VAL A 96 10.03 4.89 -16.10
C VAL A 96 11.30 4.14 -16.51
N VAL A 97 11.42 3.79 -17.79
CA VAL A 97 12.59 3.12 -18.36
C VAL A 97 13.37 4.10 -19.22
N VAL A 98 14.56 4.49 -18.76
CA VAL A 98 15.41 5.45 -19.46
C VAL A 98 16.08 4.80 -20.68
N ASN A 99 15.81 5.32 -21.88
CA ASN A 99 16.50 4.91 -23.09
C ASN A 99 17.90 5.54 -23.15
N ARG A 100 18.91 4.74 -22.78
CA ARG A 100 20.31 5.17 -22.69
C ARG A 100 20.89 5.68 -24.01
N ASP A 101 20.56 5.02 -25.12
CA ASP A 101 21.07 5.41 -26.44
C ASP A 101 20.53 6.76 -26.87
N HIS A 102 19.28 7.07 -26.51
CA HIS A 102 18.67 8.35 -26.83
C HIS A 102 19.27 9.49 -26.01
N ILE A 103 19.34 9.34 -24.68
CA ILE A 103 19.88 10.38 -23.80
C ILE A 103 21.36 10.66 -24.08
N ALA A 104 22.12 9.65 -24.53
CA ALA A 104 23.51 9.83 -24.94
C ALA A 104 23.65 10.74 -26.18
N ARG A 105 22.72 10.66 -27.13
CA ARG A 105 22.72 11.52 -28.33
C ARG A 105 22.41 12.99 -28.03
N VAL A 106 21.64 13.24 -26.98
CA VAL A 106 21.23 14.60 -26.57
C VAL A 106 22.03 15.12 -25.35
N GLY A 107 23.10 14.42 -24.96
CA GLY A 107 24.00 14.85 -23.88
C GLY A 107 23.37 14.84 -22.48
N VAL A 108 22.31 14.07 -22.24
CA VAL A 108 21.64 14.01 -20.94
C VAL A 108 22.17 12.85 -20.10
N PRO A 109 22.75 13.10 -18.92
CA PRO A 109 23.13 12.04 -17.99
C PRO A 109 21.91 11.25 -17.50
N PRO A 110 22.00 9.92 -17.33
CA PRO A 110 20.89 9.12 -16.81
C PRO A 110 20.40 9.59 -15.43
N GLY A 111 21.31 10.09 -14.58
CA GLY A 111 20.98 10.61 -13.26
C GLY A 111 20.04 11.83 -13.31
N HIS A 112 20.24 12.73 -14.28
CA HIS A 112 19.40 13.92 -14.42
C HIS A 112 17.94 13.56 -14.73
N VAL A 113 17.70 12.47 -15.46
CA VAL A 113 16.34 11.98 -15.73
C VAL A 113 15.66 11.53 -14.44
N LEU A 114 16.38 10.81 -13.57
CA LEU A 114 15.87 10.34 -12.29
C LEU A 114 15.64 11.51 -11.32
N ASP A 115 16.55 12.48 -11.30
CA ASP A 115 16.41 13.69 -10.47
C ASP A 115 15.22 14.55 -10.91
N ALA A 116 15.02 14.72 -12.22
CA ALA A 116 13.86 15.42 -12.76
C ALA A 116 12.55 14.72 -12.37
N LEU A 117 12.52 13.38 -12.47
CA LEU A 117 11.36 12.59 -12.06
C LEU A 117 11.09 12.73 -10.55
N ALA A 118 12.15 12.68 -9.74
CA ALA A 118 12.06 12.87 -8.30
C ALA A 118 11.51 14.27 -7.96
N MET A 119 12.08 15.33 -8.54
CA MET A 119 11.63 16.71 -8.34
C MET A 119 10.17 16.93 -8.76
N ALA A 120 9.71 16.27 -9.84
CA ALA A 120 8.34 16.40 -10.31
C ALA A 120 7.30 15.72 -9.41
N ARG A 121 7.60 14.52 -8.92
CA ARG A 121 6.64 13.70 -8.13
C ARG A 121 6.82 13.92 -6.62
N ALA A 122 7.91 13.43 -6.05
CA ALA A 122 8.13 13.39 -4.60
C ALA A 122 8.81 14.65 -4.05
N GLY A 123 9.55 15.38 -4.88
CA GLY A 123 10.54 16.37 -4.49
C GLY A 123 11.93 15.72 -4.32
N LEU A 124 12.97 16.42 -4.76
CA LEU A 124 14.36 16.00 -4.59
C LEU A 124 14.91 16.56 -3.28
N PRO A 125 15.40 15.73 -2.34
CA PRO A 125 15.96 16.22 -1.09
C PRO A 125 17.13 17.18 -1.31
N ALA A 126 17.07 18.36 -0.69
CA ALA A 126 18.12 19.39 -0.74
C ALA A 126 18.73 19.71 0.63
N GLY A 127 18.20 19.15 1.71
CA GLY A 127 18.77 19.27 3.04
C GLY A 127 17.71 19.37 4.12
N GLN A 128 18.07 19.99 5.24
CA GLN A 128 17.16 20.21 6.36
C GLN A 128 17.25 21.64 6.86
N VAL A 129 16.11 22.21 7.24
CA VAL A 129 16.00 23.52 7.90
C VAL A 129 15.68 23.28 9.37
N ARG A 130 16.40 23.98 10.26
CA ARG A 130 16.19 23.91 11.70
C ARG A 130 15.56 25.19 12.21
N GLU A 131 14.44 25.06 12.93
CA GLU A 131 13.78 26.16 13.63
C GLU A 131 13.62 25.81 15.11
N GLY A 132 14.59 26.26 15.93
CA GLY A 132 14.70 25.86 17.32
C GLY A 132 15.02 24.36 17.43
N GLU A 133 14.16 23.59 18.09
CA GLU A 133 14.27 22.13 18.23
C GLU A 133 13.59 21.36 17.08
N ARG A 134 12.91 22.05 16.17
CA ARG A 134 12.21 21.42 15.04
C ARG A 134 13.13 21.30 13.84
N VAL A 135 13.08 20.15 13.17
CA VAL A 135 13.83 19.86 11.94
C VAL A 135 12.83 19.60 10.82
N PHE A 136 12.98 20.31 9.71
CA PHE A 136 12.14 20.18 8.52
C PHE A 136 13.00 19.74 7.34
N ASP A 137 12.52 18.79 6.54
CA ASP A 137 13.18 18.43 5.30
C ASP A 137 12.93 19.50 4.23
N LEU A 138 13.99 19.89 3.53
CA LEU A 138 13.94 20.78 2.38
C LEU A 138 14.01 19.94 1.10
N VAL A 139 13.05 20.14 0.20
CA VAL A 139 13.00 19.47 -1.10
C VAL A 139 12.90 20.47 -2.25
N LEU A 140 13.54 20.16 -3.37
CA LEU A 140 13.40 20.87 -4.64
C LEU A 140 12.25 20.25 -5.43
N ARG A 141 11.41 21.10 -6.01
CA ARG A 141 10.34 20.69 -6.91
C ARG A 141 10.42 21.52 -8.19
N ILE A 142 10.12 20.89 -9.32
CA ILE A 142 9.92 21.62 -10.57
C ILE A 142 8.65 22.47 -10.41
N GLY A 143 8.72 23.76 -10.75
CA GLY A 143 7.57 24.66 -10.72
C GLY A 143 6.61 24.34 -11.86
N GLY A 144 5.30 24.36 -11.60
CA GLY A 144 4.27 24.05 -12.59
C GLY A 144 3.12 23.24 -12.02
N GLU A 145 2.27 22.71 -12.90
CA GLU A 145 1.22 21.77 -12.52
C GLU A 145 1.82 20.48 -11.97
N ARG A 146 1.06 19.84 -11.07
CA ARG A 146 1.46 18.60 -10.44
C ARG A 146 1.49 17.51 -11.51
N VAL A 147 2.62 16.81 -11.62
CA VAL A 147 2.73 15.63 -12.47
C VAL A 147 1.94 14.51 -11.79
N ASP A 148 0.72 14.26 -12.25
CA ASP A 148 -0.16 13.23 -11.69
C ASP A 148 -0.33 12.05 -12.66
N ASP A 149 -0.31 12.30 -13.96
CA ASP A 149 -0.54 11.28 -14.98
C ASP A 149 0.70 11.02 -15.87
N GLU A 150 0.58 10.05 -16.78
CA GLU A 150 1.65 9.66 -17.72
C GLU A 150 1.96 10.77 -18.73
N SER A 151 0.94 11.48 -19.22
CA SER A 151 1.10 12.58 -20.18
C SER A 151 1.95 13.74 -19.65
N ASP A 152 1.95 13.94 -18.34
CA ASP A 152 2.74 15.01 -17.70
C ASP A 152 4.23 14.66 -17.69
N LEU A 153 4.56 13.36 -17.62
CA LEU A 153 5.93 12.88 -17.67
C LEU A 153 6.55 13.00 -19.06
N GLU A 154 5.75 12.92 -20.12
CA GLU A 154 6.24 13.12 -21.50
C GLU A 154 6.75 14.55 -21.73
N ARG A 155 6.24 15.51 -20.96
CA ARG A 155 6.59 16.93 -21.03
C ARG A 155 7.58 17.35 -19.96
N LEU A 156 8.12 16.40 -19.21
CA LEU A 156 9.05 16.69 -18.12
C LEU A 156 10.32 17.35 -18.69
N PRO A 157 10.63 18.61 -18.31
CA PRO A 157 11.84 19.27 -18.78
C PRO A 157 13.07 18.56 -18.21
N LEU A 158 14.04 18.30 -19.08
CA LEU A 158 15.33 17.70 -18.72
C LEU A 158 16.44 18.70 -19.02
N ALA A 159 17.30 18.94 -18.04
CA ALA A 159 18.50 19.75 -18.24
C ALA A 159 19.54 18.96 -19.05
N THR A 160 20.04 19.57 -20.13
CA THR A 160 21.09 18.97 -20.96
C THR A 160 22.48 19.38 -20.47
N SER A 161 23.53 18.76 -20.99
CA SER A 161 24.91 19.17 -20.68
C SER A 161 25.22 20.61 -21.08
N ASP A 162 24.47 21.15 -22.04
CA ASP A 162 24.75 22.45 -22.67
C ASP A 162 23.88 23.58 -22.09
N GLY A 163 23.04 23.25 -21.09
CA GLY A 163 22.01 24.13 -20.50
C GLY A 163 20.62 23.79 -21.01
#